data_AF-A0A4Q3ND74-F1
#
_entry.id   AF-A0A4Q3ND74-F1
#
_cell.length_a   1.000
_cell.length_b   1.000
_cell.length_c   1.000
_cell.angle_alpha   90.00
_cell.angle_beta   90.00
_cell.angle_gamma   90.00
#
_symmetry.space_group_name_H-M   'P 1'
#
loop_
_entity.id
_entity.type
_entity.pdbx_description
1 polymer ?
#
loop_
_entity_poly.entity_id
_entity_poly.type
_entity_poly.pdbx_seq_one_letter_code
_entity_poly.pdbx_strand_id
1 'polypeptide(L)' 'AHPRIFHAAAGSVDLTPEFVLHVGDDATLDALGALNAGMQAAWVNRSDHLWPHEMQPQVTLTNLTELCALFR' A
#
# COMPACT_ATOMS: atom_id res chain seq x y z
N ALA A 1 -5.74 0.13 -9.28
CA ALA A 1 -5.56 1.32 -10.13
C ALA A 1 -4.66 0.99 -11.34
N HIS A 2 -4.51 1.90 -12.32
CA HIS A 2 -3.60 1.69 -13.45
C HIS A 2 -2.13 1.89 -12.99
N PRO A 3 -1.18 0.97 -13.26
CA PRO A 3 0.18 0.99 -12.69
C PRO A 3 0.95 2.33 -12.83
N ARG A 4 0.67 3.08 -13.89
CA ARG A 4 1.30 4.39 -14.16
C ARG A 4 1.09 5.42 -13.04
N ILE A 5 0.00 5.35 -12.29
CA ILE A 5 -0.25 6.32 -11.21
C ILE A 5 0.74 6.13 -10.06
N PHE A 6 1.10 4.89 -9.76
CA PHE A 6 2.08 4.57 -8.71
C PHE A 6 3.47 5.04 -9.13
N HIS A 7 3.90 4.73 -10.35
CA HIS A 7 5.19 5.21 -10.85
C HIS A 7 5.27 6.73 -10.94
N ALA A 8 4.18 7.41 -11.31
CA ALA A 8 4.13 8.87 -11.30
C ALA A 8 4.25 9.44 -9.88
N ALA A 9 3.60 8.81 -8.89
CA ALA A 9 3.74 9.20 -7.48
C ALA A 9 5.18 9.02 -6.98
N ALA A 10 5.81 7.87 -7.26
CA ALA A 10 7.22 7.64 -6.93
C ALA A 10 8.14 8.67 -7.58
N GLY A 11 7.93 8.97 -8.87
CA GLY A 11 8.69 9.98 -9.60
C GLY A 11 8.49 11.40 -9.07
N SER A 12 7.33 11.72 -8.50
CA SER A 12 7.07 13.06 -7.93
C SER A 12 7.90 13.38 -6.68
N VAL A 13 8.47 12.35 -6.05
CA VAL A 13 9.34 12.46 -4.86
C VAL A 13 10.76 11.97 -5.14
N ASP A 14 11.13 11.77 -6.41
CA ASP A 14 12.44 11.28 -6.85
C ASP A 14 12.87 9.96 -6.18
N LEU A 15 11.92 9.05 -5.91
CA LEU A 15 12.19 7.73 -5.36
C LEU A 15 11.88 6.62 -6.37
N THR A 16 12.59 5.49 -6.23
CA THR A 16 12.20 4.25 -6.91
C THR A 16 11.01 3.61 -6.19
N PRO A 17 10.13 2.86 -6.89
CA PRO A 17 8.92 2.30 -6.29
C PRO A 17 9.17 1.49 -5.02
N GLU A 18 10.26 0.73 -4.93
CA GLU A 18 10.55 -0.12 -3.76
C GLU A 18 10.75 0.66 -2.45
N PHE A 19 11.06 1.97 -2.54
CA PHE A 19 11.19 2.86 -1.38
C PHE A 19 9.90 3.61 -1.04
N VAL A 20 8.79 3.32 -1.73
CA VAL A 20 7.49 3.95 -1.47
C VAL A 20 6.58 2.95 -0.76
N LEU A 21 6.01 3.37 0.38
CA LEU A 21 4.90 2.70 1.03
C LEU A 21 3.59 3.38 0.62
N HIS A 22 2.78 2.69 -0.16
CA HIS A 22 1.43 3.13 -0.49
C HIS A 22 0.45 2.75 0.63
N VAL A 23 -0.43 3.66 1.02
CA VAL A 23 -1.41 3.44 2.09
C VAL A 23 -2.81 3.64 1.50
N GLY A 24 -3.67 2.63 1.60
CA GLY A 24 -5.04 2.68 1.08
C GLY A 24 -5.95 1.62 1.70
N ASP A 25 -7.26 1.74 1.48
CA ASP A 25 -8.28 0.88 2.08
C ASP A 25 -8.88 -0.16 1.11
N ASP A 26 -8.69 0.01 -0.21
CA ASP A 26 -9.08 -0.98 -1.19
C ASP A 26 -7.97 -2.02 -1.41
N ALA A 27 -8.28 -3.29 -1.11
CA ALA A 27 -7.33 -4.38 -1.23
C ALA A 27 -6.76 -4.57 -2.65
N THR A 28 -7.57 -4.30 -3.67
CA THR A 28 -7.19 -4.53 -5.07
C THR A 28 -6.66 -3.27 -5.73
N LEU A 29 -7.37 -2.15 -5.55
CA LEU A 29 -7.04 -0.92 -6.26
C LEU A 29 -5.82 -0.23 -5.67
N ASP A 30 -5.66 -0.26 -4.34
CA ASP A 30 -4.60 0.44 -3.62
C ASP A 30 -3.46 -0.53 -3.29
N ALA A 31 -3.73 -1.55 -2.47
CA ALA A 31 -2.69 -2.41 -1.94
C ALA A 31 -2.09 -3.33 -3.02
N LEU A 32 -2.90 -4.16 -3.69
CA LEU A 32 -2.40 -5.00 -4.78
C LEU A 32 -1.88 -4.14 -5.96
N GLY A 33 -2.52 -3.01 -6.23
CA GLY A 33 -2.08 -2.05 -7.25
C GLY A 33 -0.66 -1.55 -7.01
N ALA A 34 -0.35 -1.16 -5.77
CA ALA A 34 0.97 -0.72 -5.36
C ALA A 34 2.00 -1.84 -5.42
N LEU A 35 1.64 -3.03 -4.90
CA LEU A 35 2.51 -4.20 -4.92
C LEU A 35 2.91 -4.59 -6.36
N ASN A 36 1.94 -4.60 -7.30
CA ASN A 36 2.20 -4.87 -8.72
C ASN A 36 3.06 -3.79 -9.40
N ALA A 37 3.10 -2.57 -8.85
CA ALA A 37 3.96 -1.50 -9.32
C ALA A 37 5.36 -1.53 -8.68
N GLY A 38 5.67 -2.55 -7.87
CA GLY A 38 6.95 -2.68 -7.16
C GLY A 38 7.06 -1.86 -5.88
N MET A 39 5.96 -1.28 -5.39
CA MET A 39 5.91 -0.57 -4.12
C MET A 39 5.67 -1.51 -2.94
N GLN A 40 5.88 -0.98 -1.73
CA GLN A 40 5.31 -1.54 -0.51
C GLN A 40 3.86 -1.06 -0.34
N ALA A 41 3.04 -1.82 0.38
CA ALA A 41 1.64 -1.52 0.66
C ALA A 41 1.31 -1.68 2.16
N ALA A 42 0.58 -0.70 2.69
CA ALA A 42 -0.15 -0.76 3.94
C ALA A 42 -1.65 -0.76 3.64
N TRP A 43 -2.33 -1.85 4.00
CA TRP A 43 -3.77 -1.98 3.78
C TRP A 43 -4.55 -1.61 5.05
N VAL A 44 -5.42 -0.60 4.93
CA VAL A 44 -6.29 -0.16 6.04
C VAL A 44 -7.62 -0.93 5.99
N ASN A 45 -7.70 -1.99 6.78
CA ASN A 45 -8.85 -2.88 6.88
C ASN A 45 -9.64 -2.64 8.18
N ARG A 46 -10.59 -1.69 8.13
CA ARG A 46 -11.45 -1.33 9.28
C ARG A 46 -12.52 -2.38 9.60
N SER A 47 -12.87 -3.19 8.62
CA SER A 47 -14.04 -4.09 8.65
C SER A 47 -13.65 -5.56 8.75
N ASP A 48 -12.38 -5.85 9.03
CA ASP A 48 -11.83 -7.21 9.14
C ASP A 48 -12.16 -8.10 7.92
N HIS A 49 -12.10 -7.51 6.72
CA HIS A 49 -12.25 -8.26 5.49
C HIS A 49 -11.09 -9.24 5.30
N LEU A 50 -11.37 -10.39 4.69
CA LEU A 50 -10.30 -11.30 4.29
C LEU A 50 -9.49 -10.70 3.15
N TRP A 51 -8.17 -10.84 3.21
CA TRP A 51 -7.30 -10.48 2.10
C TRP A 51 -7.52 -11.46 0.93
N PRO A 52 -7.90 -10.98 -0.27
CA PRO A 52 -8.34 -11.86 -1.35
C PRO A 52 -7.21 -12.27 -2.32
N HIS A 53 -5.97 -11.87 -2.08
CA HIS A 53 -4.85 -12.04 -3.02
C HIS A 53 -3.71 -12.89 -2.44
N GLU A 54 -2.93 -13.53 -3.30
CA GLU A 54 -1.78 -14.33 -2.85
C GLU A 54 -0.65 -13.44 -2.30
N MET A 55 -0.33 -12.36 -3.02
CA MET A 55 0.69 -11.41 -2.61
C MET A 55 0.21 -10.60 -1.41
N GLN A 56 0.99 -10.60 -0.33
CA GLN A 56 0.62 -9.96 0.92
C GLN A 56 1.12 -8.51 0.98
N PRO A 57 0.34 -7.58 1.56
CA PRO A 57 0.87 -6.27 1.93
C PRO A 57 1.90 -6.41 3.05
N GLN A 58 2.79 -5.42 3.18
CA GLN A 58 3.77 -5.37 4.26
C GLN A 58 3.09 -5.20 5.62
N VAL A 59 1.93 -4.53 5.65
CA VAL A 59 1.16 -4.37 6.87
C VAL A 59 -0.34 -4.25 6.58
N THR A 60 -1.16 -4.82 7.46
CA THR A 60 -2.60 -4.60 7.54
C THR A 60 -2.91 -3.91 8.86
N LEU A 61 -3.71 -2.85 8.79
CA LEU A 61 -3.99 -1.95 9.92
C LEU A 61 -5.48 -1.71 10.05
N THR A 62 -5.98 -1.51 11.25
CA THR A 62 -7.40 -1.11 11.42
C THR A 62 -7.57 0.41 11.39
N ASN A 63 -6.51 1.18 11.63
CA ASN A 63 -6.51 2.64 11.58
C ASN A 63 -5.10 3.21 11.32
N LEU A 64 -5.00 4.49 10.95
CA LEU A 64 -3.72 5.12 10.60
C LEU A 64 -2.79 5.38 11.79
N THR A 65 -3.31 5.41 13.02
CA THR A 65 -2.46 5.61 14.21
C THR A 65 -1.54 4.42 14.44
N GLU A 66 -1.98 3.22 14.09
CA GLU A 66 -1.15 2.01 14.12
C GLU A 66 0.06 2.14 13.18
N LEU A 67 -0.11 2.76 11.99
CA LEU A 67 1.00 3.01 11.08
C LEU A 67 2.07 3.89 11.73
N CYS A 68 1.65 5.00 12.35
CA CYS A 68 2.56 5.90 13.06
C CYS A 68 3.29 5.20 14.22
N ALA A 69 2.66 4.21 14.85
CA ALA A 69 3.27 3.45 15.93
C ALA A 69 4.41 2.54 15.46
N LEU A 70 4.44 2.14 14.18
CA LEU A 70 5.50 1.29 13.61
C LEU A 70 6.81 2.03 13.33
N PHE A 71 6.77 3.37 13.21
CA PHE A 71 7.93 4.21 12.92
C PHE A 71 8.44 4.98 14.14
N ARG A 72 8.00 4.60 15.34
CA ARG A 72 8.48 5.17 16.60
C ARG A 72 9.70 4.45 17.15
#